data_AF-A0A2U3KB62-F1
#
_entry.id   AF-A0A2U3KB62-F1
#
_cell.length_a   1.000
_cell.length_b   1.000
_cell.length_c   1.000
_cell.angle_alpha   90.00
_cell.angle_beta   90.00
_cell.angle_gamma   90.00
#
_symmetry.space_group_name_H-M   'P 1'
#
loop_
_entity.id
_entity.type
_entity.pdbx_description
1 polymer ?
#
loop_
_entity_poly.entity_id
_entity_poly.type
_entity_poly.pdbx_seq_one_letter_code
_entity_poly.pdbx_strand_id
1 'polypeptide(L)' 'MLLISEDLEELASICDRIAVLYEGKIMKIMLVEEADERVLGLLMAGIVE' A
#
# COMPACT_ATOMS: atom_id res chain seq x y z
N MET A 1 -8.58 1.04 13.00
CA MET A 1 -7.31 1.76 13.21
C MET A 1 -6.84 2.27 11.86
N LEU A 2 -6.27 3.47 11.79
CA LEU A 2 -5.69 4.01 10.56
C LEU A 2 -4.22 4.29 10.85
N LEU A 3 -3.34 3.58 10.14
CA LEU A 3 -1.89 3.76 10.20
C LEU A 3 -1.43 4.28 8.85
N ILE A 4 -0.56 5.29 8.87
CA ILE A 4 0.08 5.84 7.68
C ILE A 4 1.58 5.69 7.92
N SER A 5 2.23 4.90 7.07
CA SER A 5 3.66 4.64 7.13
C SER A 5 4.17 4.39 5.70
N GLU A 6 5.47 4.57 5.51
CA GLU A 6 6.19 4.15 4.29
C GLU A 6 6.88 2.78 4.48
N ASP A 7 6.96 2.30 5.72
CA ASP A 7 7.53 1.01 6.06
C ASP A 7 6.50 -0.11 5.86
N LEU A 8 6.74 -0.96 4.87
CA LEU A 8 5.85 -2.05 4.50
C LEU A 8 5.86 -3.20 5.52
N GLU A 9 6.99 -3.45 6.20
CA GLU A 9 7.08 -4.51 7.22
C GLU A 9 6.26 -4.12 8.45
N GLU A 10 6.30 -2.85 8.83
CA GLU A 10 5.45 -2.30 9.88
C GLU A 10 3.97 -2.44 9.50
N LEU A 11 3.58 -1.97 8.31
CA LEU A 11 2.19 -2.08 7.84
C LEU A 11 1.71 -3.53 7.79
N ALA A 12 2.55 -4.45 7.33
CA ALA A 12 2.24 -5.88 7.25
C ALA A 12 2.01 -6.53 8.62
N SER A 13 2.67 -6.04 9.66
CA SER A 13 2.56 -6.61 11.00
C SER A 13 1.32 -6.18 11.78
N ILE A 14 0.70 -5.04 11.42
CA ILE A 14 -0.39 -4.43 12.20
C ILE A 14 -1.69 -4.28 11.41
N CYS A 15 -1.65 -4.20 10.08
CA CYS A 15 -2.82 -3.87 9.25
C CYS A 15 -3.39 -5.10 8.54
N ASP A 16 -4.73 -5.16 8.44
CA ASP A 16 -5.41 -6.18 7.61
C ASP A 16 -5.41 -5.81 6.12
N ARG A 17 -5.33 -4.52 5.81
CA ARG A 17 -5.47 -3.94 4.46
C ARG A 17 -4.52 -2.78 4.25
N ILE A 18 -4.07 -2.61 3.02
CA ILE A 18 -3.22 -1.48 2.59
C ILE A 18 -3.95 -0.71 1.49
N ALA A 19 -3.92 0.61 1.60
CA ALA A 19 -4.35 1.54 0.55
C ALA A 19 -3.15 2.37 0.10
N VAL A 20 -2.85 2.37 -1.20
CA VAL A 20 -1.77 3.18 -1.76
C VAL A 20 -2.32 4.51 -2.22
N LEU A 21 -1.74 5.61 -1.72
CA LEU A 21 -2.11 6.97 -2.07
C LEU A 21 -1.03 7.62 -2.93
N TYR A 22 -1.41 8.17 -4.09
CA TYR A 22 -0.54 8.95 -4.96
C TYR A 22 -1.29 10.17 -5.48
N GLU A 23 -0.68 11.37 -5.36
CA GLU A 23 -1.27 12.65 -5.78
C GLU A 23 -2.73 12.85 -5.31
N GLY A 24 -3.02 12.50 -4.05
CA GLY A 24 -4.34 12.64 -3.44
C GLY A 24 -5.40 11.65 -3.94
N LYS A 25 -5.00 10.63 -4.72
CA LYS A 25 -5.88 9.57 -5.20
C LYS A 25 -5.49 8.22 -4.61
N ILE A 26 -6.49 7.44 -4.23
CA ILE A 26 -6.29 6.04 -3.83
C ILE A 26 -6.08 5.24 -5.11
N MET A 27 -4.88 4.70 -5.28
CA MET A 27 -4.49 3.95 -6.46
C MET A 27 -5.04 2.52 -6.41
N LYS A 28 -4.99 1.89 -5.24
CA LYS A 28 -5.52 0.54 -4.99
C LYS A 28 -5.73 0.32 -3.50
N ILE A 29 -6.66 -0.57 -3.15
CA ILE A 29 -6.82 -1.12 -1.80
C ILE A 29 -6.75 -2.64 -1.91
N MET A 30 -5.90 -3.28 -1.12
CA MET A 30 -5.70 -4.74 -1.13
C MET A 30 -5.58 -5.30 0.29
N LEU A 31 -5.70 -6.62 0.42
CA LEU A 31 -5.38 -7.31 1.67
C LEU A 31 -3.87 -7.31 1.87
N VAL A 32 -3.41 -7.30 3.12
CA VAL A 32 -1.97 -7.27 3.42
C VAL A 32 -1.23 -8.49 2.89
N GLU A 33 -1.91 -9.63 2.82
CA GLU A 33 -1.41 -10.88 2.25
C GLU A 33 -1.24 -10.85 0.72
N GLU A 34 -1.84 -9.87 0.05
CA GLU A 34 -1.69 -9.62 -1.40
C GLU A 34 -0.68 -8.49 -1.69
N ALA A 35 -0.09 -7.91 -0.65
CA ALA A 35 0.77 -6.74 -0.73
C ALA A 35 2.20 -7.13 -1.14
N ASP A 36 2.41 -7.24 -2.45
CA ASP A 36 3.73 -7.44 -3.05
C ASP A 36 4.51 -6.12 -3.11
N GLU A 37 5.75 -6.10 -2.61
CA GLU A 37 6.61 -4.90 -2.57
C GLU A 37 6.79 -4.25 -3.95
N ARG A 38 6.94 -5.07 -5.00
CA ARG A 38 7.15 -4.55 -6.35
C ARG A 38 5.89 -3.86 -6.85
N VAL A 39 4.73 -4.47 -6.65
CA VAL A 39 3.43 -3.87 -7.02
C VAL A 39 3.17 -2.59 -6.22
N LEU A 40 3.44 -2.59 -4.92
CA LEU A 40 3.30 -1.42 -4.07
C LEU A 40 4.22 -0.28 -4.54
N GLY A 41 5.49 -0.57 -4.84
CA GLY A 41 6.42 0.41 -5.38
C GLY A 41 5.97 1.03 -6.71
N LEU A 42 5.40 0.22 -7.60
CA LEU A 42 4.80 0.72 -8.85
C LEU A 42 3.62 1.67 -8.58
N LEU A 43 2.70 1.28 -7.69
CA LEU A 43 1.55 2.11 -7.32
C LEU A 43 1.97 3.41 -6.62
N MET A 44 3.00 3.37 -5.78
CA MET A 44 3.59 4.54 -5.11
C MET A 44 4.28 5.50 -6.10
N ALA A 45 4.75 4.98 -7.24
CA ALA A 45 5.26 5.77 -8.36
C ALA A 45 4.16 6.25 -9.32
N GLY A 46 2.89 5.94 -9.04
CA GLY A 46 1.76 6.32 -9.89
C GLY A 46 1.53 5.40 -11.10
N ILE A 47 2.19 4.24 -11.15
CA ILE A 47 2.06 3.25 -12.23
C ILE A 47 0.98 2.23 -11.87
N VAL A 48 0.02 2.05 -12.76
CA VAL A 48 -1.07 1.07 -12.62
C VAL A 48 -0.97 0.10 -13.80
N GLU A 49 -0.42 -1.10 -13.56
CA GLU A 49 -0.45 -2.23 -14.50
C GLU A 49 -1.68 -3.12 -14.27
#